data_AF-A0A2E8ECV5-F1
#
_entry.id   AF-A0A2E8ECV5-F1
#
_cell.length_a   1.000
_cell.length_b   1.000
_cell.length_c   1.000
_cell.angle_alpha   90.00
_cell.angle_beta   90.00
_cell.angle_gamma   90.00
#
_symmetry.space_group_name_H-M   'P 1'
#
loop_
_entity.id
_entity.type
_entity.pdbx_description
1 polymer ?
#
loop_
_entity_poly.entity_id
_entity_poly.type
_entity_poly.pdbx_seq_one_letter_code
_entity_poly.pdbx_strand_id
1 'polypeptide(L)'
;MSPDHNLAVKHPELAKEWYPTKNGNSTPDMITPGSRKKVWWRCSRGHEWEATPNNRTCGTGCPYCFNEKRGGLIRKAALKRSGSLVTRNHELVKEWHPSMNGTLKPSDVTPGRGVWFNGGEGVA
;
A
#
# COMPACT_ATOMS: atom_id res chain seq x y z
N MET A 1 13.66 4.80 34.02
CA MET A 1 13.82 4.21 32.67
C MET A 1 15.29 4.34 32.31
N SER A 2 15.95 3.26 31.86
CA SER A 2 17.35 3.37 31.40
C SER A 2 17.42 4.27 30.16
N PRO A 3 18.42 5.16 30.04
CA PRO A 3 18.57 6.04 28.88
C PRO A 3 18.57 5.30 27.53
N ASP A 4 18.98 4.02 27.53
CA ASP A 4 19.19 3.26 26.30
C ASP A 4 18.02 2.36 25.89
N HIS A 5 16.95 2.28 26.70
CA HIS A 5 15.81 1.40 26.44
C HIS A 5 14.58 2.16 25.93
N ASN A 6 14.76 2.85 24.81
CA ASN A 6 13.69 3.58 24.13
C ASN A 6 13.64 3.25 22.63
N LEU A 7 12.53 3.62 21.98
CA LEU A 7 12.27 3.34 20.58
C LEU A 7 13.29 4.02 19.66
N ALA A 8 13.69 5.27 19.96
CA ALA A 8 14.68 5.99 19.15
C ALA A 8 16.03 5.27 19.08
N VAL A 9 16.49 4.71 20.21
CA VAL A 9 17.78 4.01 20.33
C VAL A 9 17.71 2.60 19.77
N LYS A 10 16.64 1.85 20.08
CA LYS A 10 16.53 0.43 19.69
C LYS A 10 16.03 0.23 18.25
N HIS A 11 15.26 1.18 17.73
CA HIS A 11 14.59 1.11 16.42
C HIS A 11 14.62 2.48 15.71
N PRO A 12 15.81 2.98 15.32
CA PRO A 12 15.95 4.28 14.68
C PRO A 12 15.18 4.39 13.35
N GLU A 13 14.96 3.27 12.65
CA GLU A 13 14.11 3.20 11.46
C GLU A 13 12.64 3.50 11.78
N LEU A 14 12.13 3.02 12.91
CA LEU A 14 10.76 3.29 13.34
C LEU A 14 10.62 4.75 13.81
N ALA A 15 11.64 5.29 14.48
CA ALA A 15 11.64 6.69 14.90
C ALA A 15 11.51 7.67 13.71
N LYS A 16 12.06 7.33 12.54
CA LYS A 16 11.88 8.11 11.30
C LYS A 16 10.44 8.13 10.79
N GLU A 17 9.65 7.13 11.17
CA GLU A 17 8.23 7.05 10.83
C GLU A 17 7.32 7.63 11.93
N TRP A 18 7.89 8.26 12.97
CA TRP A 18 7.08 8.93 13.99
C TRP A 18 6.33 10.12 13.39
N TYR A 19 5.05 10.25 13.71
CA TYR A 19 4.28 11.40 13.23
C TYR A 19 4.73 12.69 13.94
N PRO A 20 4.98 13.80 13.21
CA PRO A 20 5.59 15.00 13.77
C PRO A 20 4.72 15.76 14.80
N THR A 21 3.39 15.82 14.63
CA THR A 21 2.52 16.70 15.45
C THR A 21 1.33 16.00 16.14
N LYS A 22 0.95 14.78 15.76
CA LYS A 22 -0.23 14.05 16.28
C LYS A 22 0.02 13.27 17.57
N ASN A 23 1.27 13.22 18.05
CA ASN A 23 1.63 12.51 19.28
C ASN A 23 1.73 13.44 20.51
N GLY A 24 1.29 14.70 20.37
CA GLY A 24 1.44 15.71 21.41
C GLY A 24 2.90 15.85 21.82
N ASN A 25 3.17 15.79 23.12
CA ASN A 25 4.53 15.87 23.68
C ASN A 25 5.27 14.52 23.69
N SER A 26 4.67 13.43 23.20
CA SER A 26 5.35 12.12 23.16
C SER A 26 6.34 12.06 22.00
N THR A 27 7.59 11.73 22.31
CA THR A 27 8.67 11.51 21.35
C THR A 27 9.13 10.05 21.37
N PRO A 28 9.84 9.57 20.32
CA PRO A 28 10.38 8.21 20.28
C PRO A 28 11.35 7.87 21.43
N ASP A 29 12.06 8.85 21.99
CA ASP A 29 12.98 8.66 23.13
C ASP A 29 12.25 8.48 24.47
N MET A 30 10.98 8.89 24.57
CA MET A 30 10.14 8.73 25.78
C MET A 30 9.33 7.43 25.81
N ILE A 31 9.42 6.60 24.78
CA ILE A 31 8.55 5.44 24.57
C ILE A 31 9.39 4.18 24.43
N THR A 32 9.02 3.12 25.14
CA THR A 32 9.69 1.82 25.03
C THR A 32 9.22 1.06 23.78
N PRO A 33 10.08 0.22 23.17
CA PRO A 33 9.71 -0.63 22.03
C PRO A 33 8.46 -1.49 22.30
N GLY A 34 8.33 -2.06 23.50
CA GLY A 34 7.18 -2.88 23.90
C GLY A 34 5.92 -2.12 24.32
N SER A 35 5.86 -0.81 24.13
CA SER A 35 4.71 0.00 24.53
C SER A 35 3.44 -0.41 23.79
N ARG A 36 2.33 -0.51 24.54
CA ARG A 36 0.97 -0.76 24.02
C ARG A 36 0.16 0.51 23.80
N LYS A 37 0.74 1.69 24.07
CA LYS A 37 0.10 2.98 23.77
C LYS A 37 0.02 3.13 22.25
N LYS A 38 -1.16 3.39 21.72
CA LYS A 38 -1.31 3.75 20.30
C LYS A 38 -0.72 5.14 20.08
N VAL A 39 0.07 5.26 19.02
CA VAL A 39 0.69 6.50 18.57
C VAL A 39 0.52 6.60 17.05
N TRP A 40 0.58 7.82 16.55
CA TRP A 40 0.51 8.12 15.14
C TRP A 40 1.87 7.90 14.47
N TRP A 41 1.82 7.26 13.30
CA TRP A 41 2.95 7.00 12.43
C TRP A 41 2.71 7.65 11.07
N ARG A 42 3.79 7.98 10.38
CA ARG A 42 3.79 8.44 8.99
C ARG A 42 4.91 7.77 8.23
N CYS A 43 4.60 7.03 7.16
CA CYS A 43 5.65 6.45 6.32
C CYS A 43 6.20 7.49 5.35
N SER A 44 7.30 7.16 4.66
CA SER A 44 7.93 8.04 3.65
C SER A 44 7.01 8.42 2.49
N ARG A 45 5.96 7.63 2.22
CA ARG A 45 4.94 7.92 1.21
C ARG A 45 3.81 8.83 1.71
N GLY A 46 3.89 9.26 2.97
CA GLY A 46 2.95 10.19 3.57
C GLY A 46 1.68 9.55 4.13
N HIS A 47 1.52 8.23 4.04
CA HIS A 47 0.40 7.55 4.69
C HIS A 47 0.50 7.65 6.20
N GLU A 48 -0.63 7.92 6.85
CA GLU A 48 -0.72 8.15 8.28
C GLU A 48 -1.58 7.05 8.90
N TRP A 49 -1.15 6.46 10.02
CA TRP A 49 -1.95 5.46 10.72
C TRP A 49 -1.59 5.39 12.20
N GLU A 50 -2.49 4.81 12.99
CA GLU A 50 -2.23 4.51 14.40
C GLU A 50 -1.80 3.06 14.58
N ALA A 51 -0.75 2.86 15.36
CA ALA A 51 -0.29 1.55 15.79
C ALA A 51 0.46 1.66 17.12
N THR A 52 0.59 0.54 17.83
CA THR A 52 1.45 0.48 19.01
C THR A 52 2.91 0.30 18.57
N PRO A 53 3.88 0.89 19.30
CA PRO A 53 5.30 0.57 19.12
C PRO A 53 5.56 -0.93 19.14
N ASN A 54 4.92 -1.68 20.06
CA ASN A 54 5.09 -3.13 20.15
C ASN A 54 4.74 -3.86 18.84
N ASN A 55 3.65 -3.49 18.17
CA ASN A 55 3.29 -4.13 16.92
C ASN A 55 4.30 -3.80 15.81
N ARG A 56 4.76 -2.53 15.78
CA ARG A 56 5.72 -2.04 14.80
C ARG A 56 7.07 -2.75 14.95
N THR A 57 7.51 -2.98 16.18
CA THR A 57 8.75 -3.70 16.49
C THR A 57 8.65 -5.19 16.17
N CYS A 58 7.45 -5.76 16.18
CA CYS A 58 7.18 -7.11 15.66
C CYS A 58 7.12 -7.19 14.11
N GLY A 59 7.45 -6.11 13.41
CA GLY A 59 7.58 -6.08 11.94
C GLY A 59 6.33 -5.62 11.19
N THR A 60 5.31 -5.06 11.86
CA THR A 60 4.17 -4.50 11.13
C THR A 60 4.53 -3.18 10.46
N GLY A 61 4.31 -3.11 9.14
CA GLY A 61 4.57 -1.94 8.30
C GLY A 61 3.40 -0.96 8.22
N CYS A 62 3.51 -0.01 7.30
CA CYS A 62 2.38 0.83 6.88
C CYS A 62 1.28 -0.03 6.23
N PRO A 63 0.02 -0.01 6.74
CA PRO A 63 -1.05 -0.87 6.23
C PRO A 63 -1.44 -0.54 4.79
N TYR A 64 -1.36 0.73 4.40
CA TYR A 64 -1.63 1.18 3.03
C TYR A 64 -0.63 0.59 2.04
N CYS A 65 0.68 0.72 2.33
CA CYS A 65 1.73 0.15 1.49
C CYS A 65 1.62 -1.38 1.38
N PHE A 66 1.29 -2.05 2.50
CA PHE A 66 1.08 -3.49 2.50
C PHE A 66 -0.10 -3.91 1.60
N ASN A 67 -1.24 -3.23 1.74
CA ASN A 67 -2.45 -3.53 0.97
C ASN A 67 -2.27 -3.28 -0.53
N GLU A 68 -1.59 -2.19 -0.91
CA GLU A 68 -1.26 -1.94 -2.32
C GLU A 68 -0.37 -3.03 -2.91
N LYS A 69 0.71 -3.41 -2.20
CA LYS A 69 1.61 -4.51 -2.61
C LYS A 69 0.82 -5.81 -2.75
N ARG A 70 -0.01 -6.13 -1.76
CA ARG A 70 -0.88 -7.32 -1.77
C ARG A 70 -1.84 -7.31 -2.95
N GLY A 71 -2.51 -6.19 -3.22
CA GLY A 71 -3.40 -6.03 -4.36
C GLY A 71 -2.68 -6.20 -5.70
N GLY A 72 -1.45 -5.70 -5.82
CA GLY A 72 -0.59 -5.96 -6.98
C GLY A 72 -0.27 -7.45 -7.17
N LEU A 73 0.05 -8.18 -6.10
CA LEU A 73 0.30 -9.62 -6.15
C LEU A 73 -0.94 -10.41 -6.56
N ILE A 74 -2.11 -10.08 -6.01
CA ILE A 74 -3.39 -10.72 -6.35
C ILE A 74 -3.70 -10.50 -7.84
N ARG A 75 -3.54 -9.27 -8.35
CA ARG A 75 -3.73 -8.95 -9.78
C ARG A 75 -2.78 -9.74 -10.68
N LYS A 76 -1.50 -9.81 -10.33
CA LYS A 76 -0.52 -10.63 -11.06
C LYS A 76 -0.89 -12.12 -11.06
N ALA A 77 -1.36 -12.65 -9.94
CA ALA A 77 -1.82 -14.02 -9.85
C ALA A 77 -3.07 -14.27 -10.73
N ALA A 78 -4.01 -13.33 -10.77
CA ALA A 78 -5.17 -13.41 -11.65
C ALA A 78 -4.75 -13.41 -13.13
N LEU A 79 -3.90 -12.47 -13.55
CA LEU A 79 -3.36 -12.41 -14.91
C LEU A 79 -2.64 -13.70 -15.32
N LYS A 80 -1.88 -14.33 -14.42
CA LYS A 80 -1.23 -15.62 -14.70
C LYS A 80 -2.24 -16.76 -14.90
N ARG A 81 -3.38 -16.74 -14.22
CA ARG A 81 -4.39 -17.81 -14.30
C ARG A 81 -5.33 -17.63 -15.49
N SER A 82 -5.82 -16.41 -15.69
CA SER A 82 -6.85 -16.13 -16.69
C SER A 82 -6.30 -15.47 -17.95
N GLY A 83 -5.07 -15.00 -17.97
CA GLY A 83 -4.55 -14.18 -19.08
C GLY A 83 -5.02 -12.72 -18.99
N SER A 84 -4.40 -11.86 -19.80
CA SER A 84 -4.82 -10.48 -20.01
C SER A 84 -5.67 -10.32 -21.28
N LEU A 85 -6.31 -9.16 -21.44
CA LEU A 85 -7.07 -8.79 -22.65
C LEU A 85 -6.20 -8.97 -23.90
N VAL A 86 -4.94 -8.53 -23.86
CA VAL A 86 -4.00 -8.70 -24.99
C VAL A 86 -3.79 -10.16 -25.36
N THR A 87 -3.68 -11.05 -24.36
CA THR A 87 -3.43 -12.48 -24.61
C THR A 87 -4.67 -13.27 -24.99
N ARG A 88 -5.86 -12.80 -24.62
CA ARG A 88 -7.11 -13.53 -24.81
C ARG A 88 -7.96 -13.02 -25.96
N ASN A 89 -7.94 -11.72 -26.21
CA ASN A 89 -8.78 -11.08 -27.20
C ASN A 89 -8.08 -9.83 -27.76
N HIS A 90 -7.15 -10.07 -28.69
CA HIS A 90 -6.38 -9.01 -29.33
C HIS A 90 -7.23 -8.05 -30.19
N GLU A 91 -8.38 -8.50 -30.69
CA GLU A 91 -9.28 -7.65 -31.48
C GLU A 91 -9.90 -6.55 -30.62
N LEU A 92 -10.35 -6.86 -29.41
CA LEU A 92 -10.86 -5.86 -28.47
C LEU A 92 -9.80 -4.84 -28.02
N VAL A 93 -8.51 -5.17 -28.11
CA VAL A 93 -7.44 -4.19 -27.84
C VAL A 93 -7.48 -3.04 -28.86
N LYS A 94 -7.87 -3.30 -30.11
CA LYS A 94 -7.99 -2.28 -31.15
C LYS A 94 -9.12 -1.30 -30.87
N GLU A 95 -10.10 -1.72 -30.08
CA GLU A 95 -11.24 -0.89 -29.66
C GLU A 95 -10.96 -0.12 -28.38
N TRP A 96 -9.78 -0.24 -27.75
CA TRP A 96 -9.47 0.41 -26.48
C TRP A 96 -9.58 1.94 -26.53
N HIS A 97 -10.30 2.55 -25.58
CA HIS A 97 -10.43 4.00 -25.53
C HIS A 97 -9.13 4.67 -25.01
N PRO A 98 -8.61 5.72 -25.68
CA PRO A 98 -7.27 6.26 -25.43
C PRO A 98 -7.06 6.89 -24.04
N SER A 99 -8.11 7.42 -23.40
CA SER A 99 -7.97 8.19 -22.14
C SER A 99 -8.92 7.81 -20.99
N MET A 100 -9.96 7.01 -21.24
CA MET A 100 -11.01 6.75 -20.24
C MET A 100 -10.67 5.63 -19.25
N ASN A 101 -9.58 4.89 -19.51
CA ASN A 101 -9.14 3.80 -18.65
C ASN A 101 -8.05 4.22 -17.64
N GLY A 102 -7.78 5.53 -17.51
CA GLY A 102 -6.79 6.06 -16.58
C GLY A 102 -5.40 5.47 -16.80
N THR A 103 -4.85 4.81 -15.77
CA THR A 103 -3.51 4.19 -15.82
C THR A 103 -3.52 2.74 -16.30
N LEU A 104 -4.68 2.18 -16.63
CA LEU A 104 -4.79 0.80 -17.08
C LEU A 104 -4.26 0.63 -18.50
N LYS A 105 -3.60 -0.51 -18.72
CA LYS A 105 -3.25 -0.98 -20.06
C LYS A 105 -4.02 -2.26 -20.35
N PRO A 106 -4.28 -2.58 -21.64
CA PRO A 106 -4.87 -3.86 -22.02
C PRO A 106 -4.13 -5.08 -21.42
N SER A 107 -2.81 -4.99 -21.22
CA SER A 107 -2.01 -6.05 -20.59
C SER A 107 -2.28 -6.26 -19.09
N ASP A 108 -2.92 -5.29 -18.42
CA ASP A 108 -3.23 -5.33 -16.98
C ASP A 108 -4.67 -5.77 -16.70
N VAL A 109 -5.46 -6.03 -17.73
CA VAL A 109 -6.89 -6.28 -17.66
C VAL A 109 -7.16 -7.78 -17.83
N THR A 110 -7.75 -8.41 -16.82
CA THR A 110 -8.27 -9.79 -16.92
C THR A 110 -9.66 -9.78 -17.56
N PRO A 111 -10.11 -10.91 -18.13
CA PRO A 111 -11.49 -11.05 -18.61
C PRO A 111 -12.51 -10.78 -17.51
N GLY A 112 -13.68 -10.25 -17.88
CA GLY A 112 -14.76 -9.92 -16.96
C GLY A 112 -14.62 -8.56 -16.28
N ARG A 113 -13.58 -7.78 -16.60
CA ARG A 113 -13.37 -6.45 -16.04
C ARG A 113 -14.00 -5.37 -16.93
N GLY A 114 -14.81 -4.50 -16.33
CA GLY A 114 -15.34 -3.32 -17.01
C GLY A 114 -14.23 -2.33 -17.41
N VAL A 115 -14.23 -1.92 -18.67
CA VAL A 115 -13.29 -0.98 -19.29
C VAL A 115 -14.00 -0.15 -20.38
N TRP A 116 -13.36 0.92 -20.83
CA TRP A 116 -13.87 1.76 -21.91
C TRP A 116 -13.26 1.37 -23.26
N PHE A 117 -14.13 1.17 -24.22
CA PHE A 117 -13.81 1.02 -25.64
C PHE A 117 -14.30 2.25 -26.42
N ASN A 118 -13.92 2.38 -27.68
CA ASN A 118 -14.33 3.48 -28.55
C ASN A 118 -15.87 3.54 -28.72
N GLY A 119 -16.56 2.40 -28.60
CA GLY A 119 -18.02 2.31 -28.65
C GLY A 119 -18.73 2.56 -27.31
N GLY A 120 -18.00 2.78 -26.22
CA GLY A 120 -18.56 2.99 -24.87
C GLY A 120 -17.99 2.03 -23.82
N GLU A 121 -18.65 1.96 -22.66
CA GLU A 121 -18.30 1.03 -21.59
C GLU A 121 -18.62 -0.41 -21.97
N GLY A 122 -17.70 -1.34 -21.68
CA GLY A 122 -17.86 -2.75 -21.96
C GLY A 122 -17.01 -3.63 -21.05
N VAL A 123 -17.06 -4.94 -21.26
CA VAL A 123 -16.32 -5.93 -20.46
C VAL A 123 -15.20 -6.54 -21.32
N ALA A 124 -14.00 -6.60 -20.75
CA ALA A 124 -12.82 -7.22 -21.36
C ALA A 124 -12.86 -8.75 -21.37
#